data_AF-K0WAW4-F1
#
_entry.id   AF-K0WAW4-F1
#
_cell.length_a   1.000
_cell.length_b   1.000
_cell.length_c   1.000
_cell.angle_alpha   90.00
_cell.angle_beta   90.00
_cell.angle_gamma   90.00
#
_symmetry.space_group_name_H-M   'P 1'
#
loop_
_entity.id
_entity.type
_entity.pdbx_description
1 polymer ?
#
loop_
_entity_poly.entity_id
_entity_poly.type
_entity_poly.pdbx_seq_one_letter_code
_entity_poly.pdbx_strand_id
1 'polypeptide(L)' 'MIDKKTALVTGASSGMGKAIAKRLLADGYRVYVAARQVEKMEELARLGATPLRMDISKEEE' A
#
# COMPACT_ATOMS: atom_id res chain seq x y z
N MET A 1 -22.41 9.81 6.28
CA MET A 1 -21.46 9.18 5.33
C MET A 1 -20.74 8.09 6.10
N ILE A 2 -20.60 6.88 5.56
CA ILE A 2 -19.76 5.86 6.21
C ILE A 2 -18.33 6.14 5.76
N ASP A 3 -17.47 6.56 6.67
CA ASP A 3 -16.05 6.76 6.37
C ASP A 3 -15.39 5.43 6.00
N LYS A 4 -14.69 5.43 4.86
CA LYS A 4 -13.88 4.28 4.46
C LYS A 4 -12.75 4.10 5.47
N LYS A 5 -12.63 2.89 6.02
CA LYS A 5 -11.48 2.53 6.86
C LYS A 5 -10.18 2.70 6.04
N THR A 6 -9.15 3.22 6.69
CA THR A 6 -7.83 3.42 6.07
C THR A 6 -6.88 2.31 6.54
N ALA A 7 -6.06 1.79 5.63
CA ALA A 7 -5.00 0.83 5.94
C ALA A 7 -3.67 1.26 5.30
N LEU A 8 -2.57 1.06 6.03
CA LEU A 8 -1.20 1.19 5.52
C LEU A 8 -0.59 -0.20 5.45
N VAL A 9 -0.08 -0.58 4.27
CA VAL A 9 0.60 -1.86 4.05
C VAL A 9 2.07 -1.60 3.73
N THR A 10 2.97 -2.03 4.61
CA THR A 10 4.42 -2.01 4.36
C THR A 10 4.86 -3.28 3.65
N GLY A 11 6.03 -3.25 3.00
CA GLY A 11 6.50 -4.40 2.21
C GLY A 11 5.59 -4.72 1.01
N ALA A 12 4.81 -3.75 0.53
CA ALA A 12 3.76 -3.95 -0.46
C ALA A 12 4.26 -4.15 -1.89
N SER A 13 5.57 -4.01 -2.15
CA SER A 13 6.16 -4.19 -3.47
C SER A 13 6.14 -5.63 -3.98
N SER A 14 5.92 -6.63 -3.12
CA SER A 14 5.87 -8.05 -3.51
C SER A 14 5.19 -8.93 -2.45
N GLY A 15 5.08 -10.23 -2.74
CA GLY A 15 4.67 -11.26 -1.78
C GLY A 15 3.34 -10.99 -1.07
N MET A 16 3.32 -11.26 0.24
CA MET A 16 2.12 -11.12 1.08
C MET A 16 1.62 -9.68 1.15
N GLY A 17 2.51 -8.68 1.28
CA GLY A 17 2.12 -7.28 1.34
C GLY A 17 1.32 -6.85 0.10
N LYS A 18 1.77 -7.26 -1.09
CA LYS A 18 1.04 -7.01 -2.34
C LYS A 18 -0.34 -7.68 -2.36
N ALA A 19 -0.42 -8.94 -1.93
CA ALA A 19 -1.69 -9.68 -1.88
C ALA A 19 -2.69 -9.06 -0.89
N ILE A 20 -2.21 -8.65 0.29
CA ILE A 20 -3.00 -8.00 1.33
C ILE A 20 -3.52 -6.64 0.84
N ALA A 21 -2.67 -5.83 0.18
CA ALA A 21 -3.09 -4.55 -0.37
C ALA A 21 -4.22 -4.70 -1.41
N LYS A 22 -4.11 -5.68 -2.31
CA LYS A 22 -5.18 -6.01 -3.28
C LYS A 22 -6.49 -6.38 -2.59
N ARG A 23 -6.41 -7.21 -1.53
CA ARG A 23 -7.60 -7.64 -0.79
C ARG A 23 -8.27 -6.45 -0.08
N LEU A 24 -7.50 -5.61 0.61
CA LEU A 24 -8.04 -4.43 1.30
C LEU A 24 -8.69 -3.44 0.33
N LEU A 25 -8.10 -3.23 -0.85
CA LEU A 25 -8.73 -2.44 -1.91
C LEU A 25 -10.07 -3.03 -2.35
N ALA A 26 -10.12 -4.35 -2.58
CA ALA A 26 -11.35 -5.05 -2.95
C ALA A 26 -12.43 -4.98 -1.84
N ASP A 27 -12.01 -4.98 -0.57
CA ASP A 27 -12.89 -4.82 0.59
C ASP A 27 -13.32 -3.35 0.82
N GLY A 28 -12.91 -2.41 -0.05
CA GLY A 28 -13.37 -1.02 -0.06
C GLY A 28 -12.59 -0.06 0.83
N TYR A 29 -11.42 -0.45 1.32
CA TYR A 29 -10.56 0.40 2.15
C TYR A 29 -9.89 1.52 1.33
N ARG A 30 -9.52 2.61 2.01
CA ARG A 30 -8.48 3.52 1.51
C ARG A 30 -7.11 2.92 1.85
N VAL A 31 -6.34 2.53 0.85
CA VAL A 31 -5.09 1.78 1.06
C VAL A 31 -3.88 2.61 0.67
N TYR A 32 -2.95 2.77 1.60
CA TYR A 32 -1.59 3.25 1.35
C TYR A 32 -0.64 2.07 1.28
N VAL A 33 0.29 2.09 0.33
CA VAL A 33 1.26 1.01 0.12
C VAL A 33 2.67 1.58 0.21
N ALA A 34 3.49 1.01 1.10
CA ALA A 34 4.81 1.54 1.41
C ALA A 34 5.91 0.51 1.11
N ALA A 35 6.92 0.93 0.36
CA ALA A 35 8.12 0.15 0.08
C ALA A 35 9.29 1.05 -0.36
N ARG A 36 10.51 0.49 -0.35
CA ARG A 36 11.72 1.18 -0.83
C ARG A 36 11.71 1.46 -2.34
N GLN A 37 11.08 0.58 -3.12
CA GLN A 37 11.00 0.65 -4.58
C GLN A 37 9.54 0.85 -4.99
N VAL A 38 9.19 2.08 -5.36
CA VAL A 38 7.80 2.49 -5.67
C VAL A 38 7.36 1.96 -7.03
N GLU A 39 8.28 1.80 -7.96
CA GLU A 39 8.06 1.32 -9.32
C GLU A 39 7.44 -0.09 -9.31
N LYS A 40 7.81 -0.92 -8.32
CA LYS A 40 7.23 -2.26 -8.14
C LYS A 40 5.77 -2.24 -7.67
N MET A 41 5.24 -1.09 -7.25
CA MET A 41 3.88 -0.90 -6.75
C MET A 41 2.93 -0.28 -7.79
N GLU A 42 3.37 -0.03 -9.03
CA GLU A 42 2.53 0.55 -10.09
C GLU A 42 1.20 -0.18 -10.29
N GLU A 43 1.21 -1.51 -10.21
CA GLU A 43 -0.01 -2.30 -10.32
C GLU A 43 -1.00 -1.97 -9.19
N LEU A 44 -0.52 -1.78 -7.96
CA LEU A 44 -1.37 -1.42 -6.82
C LEU A 44 -1.91 0.01 -6.98
N ALA A 45 -1.09 0.92 -7.50
CA ALA A 45 -1.53 2.29 -7.80
C ALA A 45 -2.65 2.29 -8.86
N ARG A 46 -2.53 1.49 -9.92
CA ARG A 46 -3.60 1.29 -10.92
C ARG A 46 -4.88 0.71 -10.32
N LEU A 47 -4.78 -0.07 -9.24
CA LEU A 47 -5.92 -0.61 -8.50
C LEU A 47 -6.49 0.37 -7.45
N GLY A 48 -5.93 1.56 -7.30
CA GLY A 48 -6.42 2.62 -6.41
C GLY A 48 -5.70 2.75 -5.07
N ALA A 49 -4.57 2.08 -4.86
CA ALA A 49 -3.72 2.36 -3.70
C ALA A 49 -2.90 3.64 -3.89
N THR A 50 -2.53 4.27 -2.78
CA THR A 50 -1.61 5.41 -2.76
C THR A 50 -0.20 4.94 -2.38
N PRO A 51 0.76 4.92 -3.32
CA PRO A 51 2.12 4.49 -3.03
C PRO A 51 2.92 5.55 -2.26
N LEU A 52 3.73 5.07 -1.30
CA LEU A 52 4.67 5.85 -0.50
C LEU A 52 6.05 5.21 -0.59
N ARG A 53 7.08 6.01 -0.89
CA ARG A 53 8.47 5.57 -0.74
C ARG A 53 8.82 5.59 0.74
N MET A 54 9.22 4.45 1.29
CA MET A 54 9.54 4.34 2.72
C MET A 54 10.54 3.21 2.97
N ASP A 55 11.55 3.49 3.79
CA ASP A 55 12.38 2.47 4.43
C ASP A 55 11.99 2.36 5.91
N ILE A 56 11.51 1.19 6.33
CA ILE A 56 10.98 1.01 7.69
C ILE A 56 12.05 1.07 8.77
N SER A 57 13.33 0.87 8.39
CA SER A 57 14.45 0.91 9.34
C SER A 57 14.97 2.32 9.59
N LYS A 58 14.37 3.33 8.97
CA LYS A 58 14.74 4.74 9.15
C LYS A 58 13.56 5.53 9.70
N GLU A 59 13.79 6.26 10.78
CA GLU A 59 12.77 7.17 11.36
C GLU A 59 12.68 8.50 10.58
N GLU A 60 13.79 8.91 9.97
CA GLU A 60 13.92 10.09 9.10
C GLU A 60 14.33 9.61 7.70
N GLU A 61 13.75 10.18 6.64
CA GLU A 61 13.80 9.72 5.22
C GLU A 61 14.83 8.63 4.80
#